data_AF-A0A6I4MH94-F1
#
_entry.id   AF-A0A6I4MH94-F1
#
_cell.length_a   1.000
_cell.length_b   1.000
_cell.length_c   1.000
_cell.angle_alpha   90.00
_cell.angle_beta   90.00
_cell.angle_gamma   90.00
#
_symmetry.space_group_name_H-M   'P 1'
#
loop_
_entity.id
_entity.type
_entity.pdbx_description
1 polymer ?
#
loop_
_entity_poly.entity_id
_entity_poly.type
_entity_poly.pdbx_seq_one_letter_code
_entity_poly.pdbx_strand_id
1 'polypeptide(L)'
;MDAVRAIADTILYEGHLLWPYRPSAARHGKRWTVGGVHPKEDAERSGGRWTVSAEFLLEDGPASTVEVTLRFLHAVHRQMMDGDAPVHELKSGPGTYRTRQEAREREITSGRLRVARLLRSPVRVPVAIAAGLDEKPLGGTARIVRTWDRVTGTVVLSAERAAPGAVRLRAVLANTGAAADRDEAARTAMLAAHLVADASGGAFVSPADPPAHLAGAAAACRSDGLWPVLAGPPGGHGTVLAAPIVLYDWPQVAPQTPADLLGGAGLDRLPAELAAGDPRGADRATTGTGRS
;
A
#
# COMPACT_ATOMS: atom_id res chain seq x y z
N MET A 1 -8.79 -11.71 -5.28
CA MET A 1 -7.97 -11.05 -4.24
C MET A 1 -6.48 -11.27 -4.48
N ASP A 2 -6.03 -12.50 -4.69
CA ASP A 2 -4.59 -12.86 -4.63
C ASP A 2 -3.68 -12.05 -5.57
N ALA A 3 -4.07 -11.80 -6.82
CA ALA A 3 -3.30 -10.94 -7.73
C ALA A 3 -3.20 -9.49 -7.23
N VAL A 4 -4.30 -8.91 -6.73
CA VAL A 4 -4.33 -7.56 -6.13
C VAL A 4 -3.45 -7.51 -4.88
N ARG A 5 -3.49 -8.58 -4.05
CA ARG A 5 -2.59 -8.72 -2.91
C ARG A 5 -1.13 -8.77 -3.36
N ALA A 6 -0.77 -9.54 -4.39
CA ALA A 6 0.60 -9.61 -4.91
C ALA A 6 1.13 -8.25 -5.44
N ILE A 7 0.29 -7.48 -6.14
CA ILE A 7 0.63 -6.12 -6.61
C ILE A 7 0.81 -5.17 -5.41
N ALA A 8 -0.11 -5.22 -4.45
CA ALA A 8 -0.03 -4.44 -3.22
C ALA A 8 1.18 -4.82 -2.36
N ASP A 9 1.54 -6.10 -2.28
CA ASP A 9 2.75 -6.61 -1.63
C ASP A 9 3.98 -6.04 -2.36
N THR A 10 4.01 -6.10 -3.69
CA THR A 10 5.07 -5.49 -4.51
C THR A 10 5.25 -4.00 -4.18
N ILE A 11 4.16 -3.22 -4.11
CA ILE A 11 4.20 -1.80 -3.74
C ILE A 11 4.75 -1.60 -2.32
N LEU A 12 4.39 -2.47 -1.36
CA LEU A 12 4.92 -2.43 0.00
C LEU A 12 6.42 -2.72 0.02
N TYR A 13 6.88 -3.76 -0.67
CA TYR A 13 8.27 -4.20 -0.65
C TYR A 13 9.21 -3.34 -1.51
N GLU A 14 8.77 -2.82 -2.66
CA GLU A 14 9.51 -1.81 -3.44
C GLU A 14 9.63 -0.49 -2.66
N GLY A 15 8.54 -0.05 -2.01
CA GLY A 15 8.56 1.06 -1.07
C GLY A 15 9.50 0.82 0.13
N HIS A 16 9.74 -0.45 0.50
CA HIS A 16 10.66 -0.86 1.56
C HIS A 16 12.12 -0.98 1.11
N LEU A 17 12.42 -1.29 -0.16
CA LEU A 17 13.80 -1.33 -0.67
C LEU A 17 14.44 0.07 -0.69
N LEU A 18 13.62 1.12 -0.75
CA LEU A 18 14.01 2.52 -0.52
C LEU A 18 14.21 2.86 0.97
N TRP A 19 14.06 1.90 1.89
CA TRP A 19 14.25 2.05 3.34
C TRP A 19 15.47 1.29 3.91
N PRO A 20 16.71 1.74 3.64
CA PRO A 20 17.88 1.23 4.35
C PRO A 20 18.10 2.00 5.67
N TYR A 21 17.54 1.52 6.79
CA TYR A 21 18.01 1.93 8.12
C TYR A 21 19.38 1.29 8.41
N ARG A 22 20.45 1.90 7.88
CA ARG A 22 21.83 1.66 8.35
C ARG A 22 22.18 2.70 9.42
N PRO A 23 22.67 2.29 10.62
CA PRO A 23 23.11 3.22 11.66
C PRO A 23 24.18 4.23 11.21
N SER A 24 24.95 3.90 10.16
CA SER A 24 25.96 4.78 9.56
C SER A 24 25.45 5.71 8.44
N ALA A 25 24.17 5.64 8.06
CA ALA A 25 23.58 6.43 6.98
C ALA A 25 23.18 7.85 7.44
N ALA A 26 24.15 8.60 7.96
CA ALA A 26 24.03 10.04 8.27
C ALA A 26 24.27 10.94 7.04
N ARG A 27 24.72 10.38 5.90
CA ARG A 27 25.29 11.16 4.77
C ARG A 27 24.32 11.52 3.64
N HIS A 28 23.10 10.96 3.61
CA HIS A 28 22.09 11.28 2.59
C HIS A 28 20.85 11.88 3.26
N GLY A 29 20.82 13.22 3.33
CA GLY A 29 19.92 14.00 4.19
C GLY A 29 18.43 14.02 3.84
N LYS A 30 17.96 13.16 2.93
CA LYS A 30 16.53 12.97 2.63
C LYS A 30 16.21 11.47 2.50
N ARG A 31 15.60 10.91 3.54
CA ARG A 31 14.98 9.57 3.51
C ARG A 31 13.58 9.73 2.93
N TRP A 32 13.41 9.51 1.63
CA TRP A 32 12.09 9.52 1.01
C TRP A 32 11.54 8.08 0.99
N THR A 33 10.35 7.88 1.53
CA THR A 33 9.57 6.66 1.30
C THR A 33 8.44 7.00 0.36
N VAL A 34 8.33 6.23 -0.73
CA VAL A 34 7.17 6.30 -1.62
C VAL A 34 5.92 6.05 -0.76
N GLY A 35 4.94 6.95 -0.79
CA GLY A 35 3.69 6.78 -0.03
C GLY A 35 3.80 6.83 1.48
N GLY A 36 4.83 7.46 2.06
CA GLY A 36 4.91 7.71 3.50
C GLY A 36 3.85 8.73 3.98
N VAL A 37 3.03 8.34 4.96
CA VAL A 37 2.07 9.24 5.65
C VAL A 37 2.50 9.42 7.12
N HIS A 38 3.14 10.54 7.39
CA HIS A 38 3.85 10.87 8.63
C HIS A 38 2.97 11.68 9.60
N PRO A 39 3.28 11.70 10.91
CA PRO A 39 2.68 12.64 11.85
C PRO A 39 2.75 14.09 11.35
N LYS A 40 1.68 14.86 11.59
CA LYS A 40 1.48 16.18 10.96
C LYS A 40 2.67 17.14 11.12
N GLU A 41 3.17 17.29 12.34
CA GLU A 41 4.25 18.22 12.68
C GLU A 41 5.62 17.84 12.08
N ASP A 42 5.85 16.56 11.78
CA ASP A 42 7.05 16.10 11.07
C ASP A 42 6.88 16.25 9.56
N ALA A 43 5.69 15.95 9.02
CA ALA A 43 5.37 16.15 7.60
C ALA A 43 5.54 17.62 7.19
N GLU A 44 4.95 18.55 7.95
CA GLU A 44 5.05 20.00 7.69
C GLU A 44 6.49 20.52 7.81
N ARG A 45 7.31 19.91 8.66
CA ARG A 45 8.73 20.26 8.87
C ARG A 45 9.67 19.65 7.81
N SER A 46 9.35 18.47 7.29
CA SER A 46 10.17 17.72 6.34
C SER A 46 9.79 17.95 4.87
N GLY A 47 8.61 18.53 4.61
CA GLY A 47 7.99 18.53 3.29
C GLY A 47 7.35 17.19 2.92
N GLY A 48 7.14 16.32 3.90
CA GLY A 48 6.44 15.04 3.75
C GLY A 48 4.92 15.23 3.71
N ARG A 49 4.19 14.10 3.67
CA ARG A 49 2.73 14.07 3.64
C ARG A 49 2.20 13.55 4.96
N TRP A 50 1.21 14.24 5.54
CA TRP A 50 0.41 13.74 6.68
C TRP A 50 -1.02 13.37 6.30
N THR A 51 -1.43 13.76 5.09
CA THR A 51 -2.68 13.38 4.46
C THR A 51 -2.41 12.98 3.00
N VAL A 52 -3.19 12.03 2.50
CA VAL A 52 -3.28 11.64 1.08
C VAL A 52 -4.74 11.33 0.74
N SER A 53 -5.12 11.45 -0.52
CA SER A 53 -6.48 11.13 -0.95
C SER A 53 -6.56 10.66 -2.39
N ALA A 54 -7.58 9.84 -2.68
CA ALA A 54 -7.96 9.43 -4.02
C ALA A 54 -9.47 9.62 -4.22
N GLU A 55 -9.85 10.06 -5.42
CA GLU A 55 -11.23 10.09 -5.90
C GLU A 55 -11.35 9.14 -7.11
N PHE A 56 -12.36 8.28 -7.11
CA PHE A 56 -12.63 7.32 -8.20
C PHE A 56 -14.14 7.17 -8.42
N LEU A 57 -14.53 6.88 -9.67
CA LEU A 57 -15.94 6.70 -10.02
C LEU A 57 -16.38 5.25 -9.84
N LEU A 58 -17.64 5.10 -9.44
CA LEU A 58 -18.38 3.84 -9.41
C LEU A 58 -19.73 4.05 -10.10
N GLU A 59 -20.04 3.25 -11.12
CA GLU A 59 -21.40 3.06 -11.63
C GLU A 59 -22.21 2.30 -10.58
N ASP A 60 -23.21 2.96 -9.98
CA ASP A 60 -23.94 2.46 -8.81
C ASP A 60 -25.34 1.93 -9.13
N GLY A 61 -25.56 0.67 -8.77
CA GLY A 61 -26.87 0.06 -8.66
C GLY A 61 -27.52 0.33 -7.28
N PRO A 62 -28.84 0.07 -7.13
CA PRO A 62 -29.59 0.35 -5.90
C PRO A 62 -29.04 -0.35 -4.64
N ALA A 63 -28.34 -1.46 -4.83
CA ALA A 63 -27.75 -2.29 -3.78
C ALA A 63 -26.22 -2.14 -3.66
N SER A 64 -25.58 -1.21 -4.38
CA SER A 64 -24.11 -1.11 -4.40
C SER A 64 -23.50 -0.97 -3.01
N THR A 65 -22.48 -1.78 -2.77
CA THR A 65 -21.62 -1.68 -1.60
C THR A 65 -20.17 -1.55 -2.02
N VAL A 66 -19.40 -0.79 -1.26
CA VAL A 66 -17.95 -0.72 -1.34
C VAL A 66 -17.34 -1.14 0.00
N GLU A 67 -16.25 -1.89 -0.04
CA GLU A 67 -15.34 -2.10 1.09
C GLU A 67 -13.99 -1.47 0.74
N VAL A 68 -13.39 -0.71 1.67
CA VAL A 68 -12.09 -0.06 1.47
C VAL A 68 -11.12 -0.55 2.53
N THR A 69 -10.01 -1.10 2.06
CA THR A 69 -8.94 -1.66 2.88
C THR A 69 -7.68 -0.82 2.71
N LEU A 70 -7.26 -0.18 3.80
CA LEU A 70 -5.94 0.44 3.92
C LEU A 70 -4.90 -0.63 4.21
N ARG A 71 -3.81 -0.64 3.45
CA ARG A 71 -2.58 -1.39 3.76
C ARG A 71 -1.39 -0.46 3.84
N PHE A 72 -0.49 -0.72 4.78
CA PHE A 72 0.76 0.02 4.96
C PHE A 72 1.81 -0.81 5.71
N LEU A 73 3.07 -0.43 5.58
CA LEU A 73 4.17 -0.92 6.40
C LEU A 73 4.33 -0.05 7.66
N HIS A 74 4.45 -0.71 8.81
CA HIS A 74 4.74 -0.11 10.12
C HIS A 74 6.12 -0.58 10.56
N ALA A 75 7.02 0.33 10.93
CA ALA A 75 8.33 -0.02 11.47
C ALA A 75 8.23 -0.84 12.77
N VAL A 76 9.12 -1.81 12.92
CA VAL A 76 9.23 -2.68 14.10
C VAL A 76 10.71 -2.83 14.45
N HIS A 77 11.11 -2.47 15.66
CA HIS A 77 12.47 -2.74 16.13
C HIS A 77 12.58 -4.21 16.54
N ARG A 78 13.38 -5.01 15.84
CA ARG A 78 13.74 -6.37 16.21
C ARG A 78 15.05 -6.36 16.99
N GLN A 79 14.96 -6.57 18.29
CA GLN A 79 16.07 -6.72 19.21
C GLN A 79 16.41 -8.21 19.42
N MET A 80 17.69 -8.56 19.35
CA MET A 80 18.20 -9.83 19.87
C MET A 80 18.55 -9.71 21.34
N MET A 81 18.22 -10.74 22.12
CA MET A 81 18.57 -10.85 23.53
C MET A 81 19.30 -12.17 23.79
N ASP A 82 20.34 -12.12 24.62
CA ASP A 82 20.94 -13.29 25.27
C ASP A 82 20.74 -13.15 26.78
N GLY A 83 19.84 -13.96 27.35
CA GLY A 83 19.27 -13.67 28.65
C GLY A 83 18.62 -12.29 28.61
N ASP A 84 18.88 -11.45 29.59
CA ASP A 84 18.36 -10.08 29.62
C ASP A 84 19.31 -9.04 28.99
N ALA A 85 20.43 -9.48 28.39
CA ALA A 85 21.36 -8.59 27.69
C ALA A 85 20.91 -8.38 26.22
N PRO A 86 20.65 -7.13 25.78
CA PRO A 86 20.42 -6.83 24.37
C PRO A 86 21.74 -6.94 23.58
N VAL A 87 21.76 -7.74 22.53
CA VAL A 87 22.93 -7.97 21.67
C VAL A 87 22.70 -7.50 20.24
N HIS A 88 23.76 -7.13 19.51
CA HIS A 88 23.64 -6.75 18.10
C HIS A 88 23.55 -7.97 17.17
N GLU A 89 24.28 -9.03 17.47
CA GLU A 89 24.29 -10.29 16.73
C GLU A 89 24.23 -11.46 17.72
N LEU A 90 23.48 -12.50 17.38
CA LEU A 90 23.32 -13.71 18.19
C LEU A 90 23.45 -14.96 17.31
N LYS A 91 24.23 -15.93 17.77
CA LYS A 91 24.34 -17.25 17.16
C LYS A 91 23.51 -18.24 17.98
N SER A 92 22.51 -18.87 17.37
CA SER A 92 21.72 -19.94 18.00
C SER A 92 21.46 -21.05 16.98
N GLY A 93 21.83 -22.29 17.34
CA GLY A 93 21.87 -23.41 16.39
C GLY A 93 22.74 -23.09 15.18
N PRO A 94 22.32 -23.43 13.94
CA PRO A 94 23.04 -23.07 12.72
C PRO A 94 22.80 -21.61 12.27
N GLY A 95 21.95 -20.84 12.95
CA GLY A 95 21.50 -19.51 12.53
C GLY A 95 22.28 -18.36 13.18
N THR A 96 22.58 -17.33 12.38
CA THR A 96 23.06 -16.02 12.87
C THR A 96 21.95 -14.98 12.72
N TYR A 97 21.54 -14.39 13.83
CA TYR A 97 20.44 -13.44 13.92
C TYR A 97 20.96 -12.04 14.27
N ARG A 98 20.38 -10.98 13.70
CA ARG A 98 20.83 -9.59 13.89
C ARG A 98 19.74 -8.66 14.38
N THR A 99 20.08 -7.79 15.31
CA THR A 99 19.23 -6.66 15.72
C THR A 99 19.09 -5.69 14.56
N ARG A 100 17.86 -5.36 14.18
CA ARG A 100 17.53 -4.52 13.02
C ARG A 100 16.15 -3.90 13.13
N GLN A 101 15.91 -2.84 12.36
CA GLN A 101 14.53 -2.45 12.04
C GLN A 101 13.98 -3.43 10.99
N GLU A 102 12.72 -3.82 11.17
CA GLU A 102 11.90 -4.59 10.23
C GLU A 102 10.65 -3.78 9.88
N ALA A 103 9.94 -4.18 8.84
CA ALA A 103 8.61 -3.66 8.54
C ALA A 103 7.56 -4.74 8.79
N ARG A 104 6.44 -4.37 9.40
CA ARG A 104 5.26 -5.24 9.58
C ARG A 104 4.09 -4.64 8.83
N GLU A 105 3.50 -5.44 7.95
CA GLU A 105 2.26 -5.08 7.28
C GLU A 105 1.12 -4.87 8.29
N ARG A 106 0.33 -3.82 8.05
CA ARG A 106 -0.90 -3.50 8.77
C ARG A 106 -2.03 -3.35 7.76
N GLU A 107 -3.20 -3.85 8.12
CA GLU A 107 -4.40 -3.87 7.29
C GLU A 107 -5.58 -3.35 8.10
N ILE A 108 -6.31 -2.36 7.59
CA ILE A 108 -7.49 -1.75 8.23
C ILE A 108 -8.60 -1.70 7.18
N THR A 109 -9.65 -2.52 7.36
CA THR A 109 -10.85 -2.51 6.51
C THR A 109 -11.94 -1.58 7.08
N SER A 110 -12.69 -0.93 6.19
CA SER A 110 -13.94 -0.23 6.54
C SER A 110 -15.09 -1.19 6.85
N GLY A 111 -14.94 -2.47 6.50
CA GLY A 111 -16.06 -3.38 6.23
C GLY A 111 -16.92 -2.90 5.06
N ARG A 112 -17.94 -3.69 4.75
CA ARG A 112 -18.86 -3.42 3.63
C ARG A 112 -19.81 -2.26 3.91
N LEU A 113 -19.64 -1.13 3.21
CA LEU A 113 -20.47 0.06 3.31
C LEU A 113 -21.41 0.18 2.11
N ARG A 114 -22.69 0.49 2.33
CA ARG A 114 -23.62 0.84 1.24
C ARG A 114 -23.26 2.21 0.66
N VAL A 115 -23.20 2.32 -0.67
CA VAL A 115 -22.95 3.61 -1.37
C VAL A 115 -23.99 4.66 -0.96
N ALA A 116 -25.26 4.26 -0.82
CA ALA A 116 -26.34 5.11 -0.32
C ALA A 116 -26.10 5.69 1.09
N ARG A 117 -25.26 5.07 1.94
CA ARG A 117 -24.83 5.65 3.23
C ARG A 117 -23.78 6.74 3.03
N LEU A 118 -22.76 6.47 2.20
CA LEU A 118 -21.68 7.40 1.89
C LEU A 118 -22.19 8.68 1.21
N LEU A 119 -23.26 8.58 0.40
CA LEU A 119 -23.97 9.70 -0.21
C LEU A 119 -24.71 10.62 0.77
N ARG A 120 -25.06 10.12 1.97
CA ARG A 120 -25.75 10.92 3.00
C ARG A 120 -24.79 11.58 3.98
N SER A 121 -23.66 10.94 4.26
CA SER A 121 -22.66 11.44 5.20
C SER A 121 -21.35 10.68 5.06
N PRO A 122 -20.19 11.33 5.23
CA PRO A 122 -18.92 10.64 5.35
C PRO A 122 -18.91 9.60 6.47
N VAL A 123 -18.19 8.50 6.26
CA VAL A 123 -17.88 7.47 7.26
C VAL A 123 -16.41 7.61 7.64
N ARG A 124 -16.11 7.55 8.94
CA ARG A 124 -14.74 7.62 9.47
C ARG A 124 -14.34 6.23 9.99
N VAL A 125 -13.26 5.69 9.47
CA VAL A 125 -12.64 4.43 9.91
C VAL A 125 -11.37 4.78 10.69
N PRO A 126 -11.27 4.48 11.99
CA PRO A 126 -10.07 4.79 12.77
C PRO A 126 -8.92 3.86 12.38
N VAL A 127 -7.73 4.42 12.19
CA VAL A 127 -6.49 3.65 12.18
C VAL A 127 -5.94 3.72 13.61
N ALA A 128 -5.94 2.61 14.33
CA ALA A 128 -5.54 2.56 15.73
C ALA A 128 -4.71 1.30 16.01
N ILE A 129 -3.40 1.41 15.84
CA ILE A 129 -2.44 0.37 16.24
C ILE A 129 -1.87 0.76 17.60
N ALA A 130 -2.15 -0.05 18.63
CA ALA A 130 -1.52 0.12 19.92
C ALA A 130 0.00 -0.16 19.84
N ALA A 131 0.78 0.58 20.62
CA ALA A 131 2.17 0.20 20.89
C ALA A 131 2.21 -1.20 21.49
N GLY A 132 3.25 -1.97 21.19
CA GLY A 132 3.27 -3.37 21.59
C GLY A 132 4.63 -4.04 21.46
N LEU A 133 4.68 -5.24 22.02
CA LEU A 133 5.85 -6.09 22.12
C LEU A 133 5.46 -7.54 21.79
N ASP A 134 6.33 -8.22 21.04
CA ASP A 134 6.22 -9.64 20.66
C ASP A 134 7.54 -10.33 20.97
N GLU A 135 7.52 -11.42 21.75
CA GLU A 135 8.72 -12.18 22.10
C GLU A 135 8.67 -13.60 21.53
N LYS A 136 9.78 -14.02 20.90
CA LYS A 136 9.94 -15.38 20.37
C LYS A 136 11.25 -16.01 20.88
N PRO A 137 11.18 -17.08 21.68
CA PRO A 137 12.35 -17.86 22.06
C PRO A 137 13.07 -18.47 20.85
N LEU A 138 14.40 -18.60 20.94
CA LEU A 138 15.26 -19.28 19.97
C LEU A 138 16.04 -20.48 20.57
N GLY A 139 15.75 -20.85 21.82
CA GLY A 139 16.42 -21.93 22.56
C GLY A 139 17.47 -21.41 23.56
N GLY A 140 17.60 -22.09 24.70
CA GLY A 140 18.43 -21.61 25.81
C GLY A 140 17.94 -20.25 26.32
N THR A 141 18.88 -19.33 26.55
CA THR A 141 18.64 -17.94 26.97
C THR A 141 18.29 -16.99 25.82
N ALA A 142 18.34 -17.46 24.57
CA ALA A 142 18.16 -16.65 23.38
C ALA A 142 16.68 -16.30 23.12
N ARG A 143 16.36 -15.01 22.95
CA ARG A 143 15.05 -14.55 22.46
C ARG A 143 15.15 -13.42 21.44
N ILE A 144 14.16 -13.37 20.55
CA ILE A 144 13.86 -12.20 19.71
C ILE A 144 12.80 -11.40 20.45
N VAL A 145 13.03 -10.10 20.63
CA VAL A 145 12.03 -9.14 21.10
C VAL A 145 11.73 -8.18 19.96
N ARG A 146 10.46 -8.01 19.61
CA ARG A 146 10.00 -7.03 18.62
C ARG A 146 9.15 -5.97 19.29
N THR A 147 9.52 -4.71 19.14
CA THR A 147 8.73 -3.58 19.66
C THR A 147 8.27 -2.66 18.54
N TRP A 148 7.08 -2.10 18.68
CA TRP A 148 6.54 -1.10 17.76
C TRP A 148 5.76 -0.02 18.51
N ASP A 149 5.76 1.18 17.96
CA ASP A 149 5.10 2.34 18.56
C ASP A 149 3.60 2.38 18.23
N ARG A 150 2.89 3.33 18.83
CA ARG A 150 1.46 3.57 18.57
C ARG A 150 1.31 4.32 17.25
N VAL A 151 0.53 3.78 16.31
CA VAL A 151 0.14 4.47 15.07
C VAL A 151 -1.34 4.85 15.16
N THR A 152 -1.64 6.13 14.99
CA THR A 152 -3.01 6.66 14.99
C THR A 152 -3.30 7.49 13.75
N GLY A 153 -4.46 7.27 13.14
CA GLY A 153 -4.93 8.02 11.98
C GLY A 153 -6.40 7.82 11.70
N THR A 154 -6.86 8.24 10.54
CA THR A 154 -8.24 8.05 10.09
C THR A 154 -8.28 7.89 8.58
N VAL A 155 -9.09 6.96 8.09
CA VAL A 155 -9.60 6.95 6.72
C VAL A 155 -11.00 7.54 6.73
N VAL A 156 -11.23 8.62 5.96
CA VAL A 156 -12.55 9.22 5.76
C VAL A 156 -13.04 8.84 4.37
N LEU A 157 -14.19 8.19 4.30
CA LEU A 157 -14.85 7.74 3.08
C LEU A 157 -16.11 8.57 2.85
N SER A 158 -16.31 9.10 1.65
CA SER A 158 -17.53 9.82 1.25
C SER A 158 -17.90 9.54 -0.19
N ALA A 159 -19.16 9.77 -0.56
CA ALA A 159 -19.62 9.68 -1.94
C ALA A 159 -20.42 10.93 -2.31
N GLU A 160 -20.38 11.32 -3.57
CA GLU A 160 -21.26 12.32 -4.16
C GLU A 160 -21.74 11.87 -5.55
N ARG A 161 -22.85 12.44 -6.03
CA ARG A 161 -23.37 12.16 -7.37
C ARG A 161 -22.50 12.86 -8.41
N ALA A 162 -21.96 12.10 -9.35
CA ALA A 162 -21.02 12.61 -10.35
C ALA A 162 -21.63 12.65 -11.77
N ALA A 163 -22.47 11.68 -12.10
CA ALA A 163 -23.25 11.61 -13.34
C ALA A 163 -24.53 10.76 -13.11
N PRO A 164 -25.48 10.73 -14.06
CA PRO A 164 -26.59 9.76 -13.99
C PRO A 164 -26.05 8.33 -13.88
N GLY A 165 -26.49 7.59 -12.86
CA GLY A 165 -26.03 6.21 -12.61
C GLY A 165 -24.60 6.07 -12.06
N ALA A 166 -23.91 7.18 -11.73
CA ALA A 166 -22.55 7.11 -11.19
C ALA A 166 -22.31 8.04 -9.99
N VAL A 167 -21.47 7.57 -9.08
CA VAL A 167 -20.97 8.31 -7.92
C VAL A 167 -19.47 8.51 -8.00
N ARG A 168 -18.99 9.65 -7.49
CA ARG A 168 -17.58 9.84 -7.15
C ARG A 168 -17.40 9.43 -5.70
N LEU A 169 -16.62 8.37 -5.48
CA LEU A 169 -16.13 7.97 -4.17
C LEU A 169 -14.85 8.74 -3.87
N ARG A 170 -14.70 9.18 -2.62
CA ARG A 170 -13.51 9.87 -2.13
C ARG A 170 -13.03 9.18 -0.87
N ALA A 171 -11.75 8.82 -0.83
CA ALA A 171 -11.08 8.30 0.33
C ALA A 171 -9.93 9.25 0.73
N VAL A 172 -9.90 9.66 1.99
CA VAL A 172 -8.85 10.51 2.57
C VAL A 172 -8.21 9.79 3.74
N LEU A 173 -6.93 9.48 3.63
CA LEU A 173 -6.12 8.95 4.72
C LEU A 173 -5.34 10.08 5.38
N ALA A 174 -5.43 10.21 6.71
CA ALA A 174 -4.58 11.10 7.48
C ALA A 174 -3.91 10.36 8.65
N ASN A 175 -2.62 10.62 8.86
CA ASN A 175 -1.94 10.27 10.11
C ASN A 175 -2.24 11.38 11.13
N THR A 176 -2.74 10.99 12.30
CA THR A 176 -3.16 11.89 13.40
C THR A 176 -2.34 11.63 14.66
N GLY A 177 -1.23 10.90 14.55
CA GLY A 177 -0.22 10.80 15.59
C GLY A 177 0.54 12.10 15.79
N ALA A 178 1.29 12.14 16.89
CA ALA A 178 2.31 13.12 17.18
C ALA A 178 3.63 12.36 17.40
N ALA A 179 4.76 13.03 17.21
CA ALA A 179 6.09 12.49 17.44
C ALA A 179 7.01 13.62 17.93
N ALA A 180 7.80 13.35 18.96
CA ALA A 180 8.72 14.33 19.55
C ALA A 180 9.92 14.61 18.64
N ASP A 181 10.39 13.61 17.90
CA ASP A 181 11.52 13.69 16.98
C ASP A 181 11.29 12.94 15.66
N ARG A 182 12.27 13.06 14.75
CA ARG A 182 12.23 12.47 13.41
C ARG A 182 12.26 10.93 13.43
N ASP A 183 12.94 10.33 14.40
CA ASP A 183 13.04 8.86 14.48
C ASP A 183 11.74 8.27 15.06
N GLU A 184 11.08 8.94 15.99
CA GLU A 184 9.70 8.61 16.39
C GLU A 184 8.71 8.85 15.25
N ALA A 185 8.84 9.94 14.48
CA ALA A 185 7.99 10.21 13.32
C ALA A 185 8.14 9.14 12.23
N ALA A 186 9.35 8.59 12.05
CA ALA A 186 9.59 7.45 11.18
C ALA A 186 8.95 6.15 11.70
N ARG A 187 9.00 5.90 13.01
CA ARG A 187 8.40 4.70 13.62
C ARG A 187 6.87 4.73 13.64
N THR A 188 6.29 5.92 13.72
CA THR A 188 4.83 6.16 13.79
C THR A 188 4.18 6.53 12.44
N ALA A 189 4.96 6.54 11.35
CA ALA A 189 4.46 6.75 10.00
C ALA A 189 3.76 5.50 9.41
N MET A 190 2.85 5.73 8.46
CA MET A 190 2.29 4.69 7.62
C MET A 190 3.09 4.66 6.31
N LEU A 191 4.03 3.73 6.17
CA LEU A 191 4.96 3.66 5.04
C LEU A 191 4.35 2.88 3.88
N ALA A 192 4.60 3.30 2.63
CA ALA A 192 4.01 2.69 1.42
C ALA A 192 2.47 2.52 1.52
N ALA A 193 1.81 3.50 2.13
CA ALA A 193 0.37 3.44 2.36
C ALA A 193 -0.39 3.47 1.03
N HIS A 194 -1.36 2.57 0.89
CA HIS A 194 -2.23 2.48 -0.28
C HIS A 194 -3.61 1.95 0.10
N LEU A 195 -4.60 2.16 -0.76
CA LEU A 195 -5.98 1.75 -0.54
C LEU A 195 -6.39 0.75 -1.62
N VAL A 196 -7.02 -0.35 -1.21
CA VAL A 196 -7.77 -1.25 -2.11
C VAL A 196 -9.25 -1.03 -1.85
N ALA A 197 -10.04 -0.81 -2.90
CA ALA A 197 -11.49 -0.67 -2.82
C ALA A 197 -12.15 -1.78 -3.65
N ASP A 198 -13.02 -2.57 -3.02
CA ASP A 198 -13.79 -3.64 -3.66
C ASP A 198 -15.26 -3.26 -3.73
N ALA A 199 -15.86 -3.38 -4.92
CA ALA A 199 -17.27 -3.12 -5.16
C ALA A 199 -18.10 -4.42 -5.20
N SER A 200 -19.40 -4.32 -4.94
CA SER A 200 -20.35 -5.36 -5.30
C SER A 200 -21.70 -4.74 -5.63
N GLY A 201 -22.35 -5.23 -6.69
CA GLY A 201 -23.57 -4.61 -7.22
C GLY A 201 -23.34 -3.23 -7.85
N GLY A 202 -22.14 -2.99 -8.35
CA GLY A 202 -21.69 -1.77 -9.04
C GLY A 202 -20.31 -2.02 -9.68
N ALA A 203 -19.88 -1.16 -10.59
CA ALA A 203 -18.64 -1.31 -11.34
C ALA A 203 -17.79 -0.04 -11.27
N PHE A 204 -16.49 -0.17 -11.01
CA PHE A 204 -15.58 0.96 -11.05
C PHE A 204 -15.30 1.39 -12.49
N VAL A 205 -15.04 2.67 -12.69
CA VAL A 205 -14.73 3.23 -14.01
C VAL A 205 -13.23 3.38 -14.15
N SER A 206 -12.68 3.01 -15.31
CA SER A 206 -11.28 3.28 -15.66
C SER A 206 -11.02 4.80 -15.60
N PRO A 207 -9.99 5.26 -14.87
CA PRO A 207 -9.54 6.65 -14.94
C PRO A 207 -8.84 6.99 -16.25
N ALA A 208 -8.29 6.00 -16.96
CA ALA A 208 -7.51 6.16 -18.18
C ALA A 208 -8.35 6.03 -19.46
N ASP A 209 -9.35 5.14 -19.46
CA ASP A 209 -10.27 4.88 -20.57
C ASP A 209 -11.74 4.86 -20.09
N PRO A 210 -12.27 5.98 -19.56
CA PRO A 210 -13.64 6.06 -19.08
C PRO A 210 -14.64 5.98 -20.25
N PRO A 211 -15.81 5.32 -20.07
CA PRO A 211 -16.91 5.38 -21.03
C PRO A 211 -17.27 6.84 -21.36
N ALA A 212 -17.59 7.12 -22.62
CA ALA A 212 -17.77 8.50 -23.12
C ALA A 212 -18.77 9.34 -22.29
N HIS A 213 -19.80 8.72 -21.72
CA HIS A 213 -20.81 9.38 -20.90
C HIS A 213 -20.32 9.74 -19.47
N LEU A 214 -19.20 9.15 -19.02
CA LEU A 214 -18.56 9.40 -17.72
C LEU A 214 -17.20 10.13 -17.85
N ALA A 215 -16.67 10.32 -19.06
CA ALA A 215 -15.36 10.92 -19.29
C ALA A 215 -15.18 12.30 -18.59
N GLY A 216 -16.20 13.16 -18.62
CA GLY A 216 -16.18 14.44 -17.90
C GLY A 216 -16.18 14.30 -16.37
N ALA A 217 -16.87 13.30 -15.83
CA ALA A 217 -16.87 13.02 -14.40
C ALA A 217 -15.54 12.37 -13.94
N ALA A 218 -14.93 11.53 -14.79
CA ALA A 218 -13.64 10.91 -14.54
C ALA A 218 -12.53 11.96 -14.54
N ALA A 219 -12.50 12.85 -15.55
CA ALA A 219 -11.56 13.97 -15.62
C ALA A 219 -11.70 14.97 -14.46
N ALA A 220 -12.86 15.01 -13.79
CA ALA A 220 -13.08 15.84 -12.61
C ALA A 220 -12.64 15.18 -11.28
N CYS A 221 -12.21 13.91 -11.28
CA CYS A 221 -11.71 13.23 -10.09
C CYS A 221 -10.29 13.70 -9.75
N ARG A 222 -10.02 13.96 -8.46
CA ARG A 222 -8.72 14.41 -7.96
C ARG A 222 -8.01 13.34 -7.15
N SER A 223 -6.70 13.28 -7.34
CA SER A 223 -5.77 12.38 -6.64
C SER A 223 -4.65 13.21 -6.02
N ASP A 224 -4.32 12.97 -4.75
CA ASP A 224 -3.21 13.61 -4.05
C ASP A 224 -2.45 12.58 -3.22
N GLY A 225 -1.28 12.18 -3.72
CA GLY A 225 -0.42 11.17 -3.09
C GLY A 225 -0.92 9.73 -3.20
N LEU A 226 -2.12 9.49 -3.75
CA LEU A 226 -2.64 8.18 -4.12
C LEU A 226 -3.36 8.29 -5.48
N TRP A 227 -2.94 7.50 -6.46
CA TRP A 227 -3.51 7.46 -7.81
C TRP A 227 -4.29 6.14 -8.00
N PRO A 228 -5.62 6.20 -8.23
CA PRO A 228 -6.44 5.02 -8.45
C PRO A 228 -6.24 4.44 -9.86
N VAL A 229 -6.25 3.11 -9.94
CA VAL A 229 -6.36 2.30 -11.16
C VAL A 229 -7.30 1.13 -10.91
N LEU A 230 -7.91 0.58 -11.96
CA LEU A 230 -8.59 -0.72 -11.88
C LEU A 230 -7.59 -1.83 -11.53
N ALA A 231 -8.02 -2.82 -10.76
CA ALA A 231 -7.16 -3.88 -10.28
C ALA A 231 -7.85 -5.26 -10.34
N GLY A 232 -7.06 -6.32 -10.34
CA GLY A 232 -7.54 -7.70 -10.47
C GLY A 232 -7.29 -8.26 -11.87
N PRO A 233 -8.08 -9.24 -12.32
CA PRO A 233 -7.98 -9.77 -13.68
C PRO A 233 -8.18 -8.67 -14.73
N PRO A 234 -7.41 -8.65 -15.84
CA PRO A 234 -7.64 -7.74 -16.96
C PRO A 234 -9.10 -7.73 -17.45
N GLY A 235 -9.65 -6.54 -17.69
CA GLY A 235 -11.08 -6.34 -17.98
C GLY A 235 -12.01 -6.40 -16.75
N GLY A 236 -11.49 -6.56 -15.53
CA GLY A 236 -12.29 -6.60 -14.29
C GLY A 236 -12.55 -5.22 -13.69
N HIS A 237 -13.82 -4.85 -13.50
CA HIS A 237 -14.22 -3.55 -12.92
C HIS A 237 -14.63 -3.64 -11.43
N GLY A 238 -14.32 -4.75 -10.76
CA GLY A 238 -14.75 -5.03 -9.38
C GLY A 238 -13.87 -4.41 -8.29
N THR A 239 -12.62 -4.07 -8.60
CA THR A 239 -11.62 -3.60 -7.62
C THR A 239 -10.86 -2.39 -8.16
N VAL A 240 -10.56 -1.43 -7.29
CA VAL A 240 -9.63 -0.32 -7.53
C VAL A 240 -8.46 -0.41 -6.55
N LEU A 241 -7.25 -0.15 -7.04
CA LEU A 241 -6.05 0.07 -6.25
C LEU A 241 -5.65 1.54 -6.36
N ALA A 242 -5.68 2.27 -5.25
CA ALA A 242 -5.12 3.61 -5.16
C ALA A 242 -3.72 3.55 -4.54
N ALA A 243 -2.70 3.66 -5.40
CA ALA A 243 -1.29 3.45 -5.06
C ALA A 243 -0.53 4.78 -4.94
N PRO A 244 0.57 4.85 -4.17
CA PRO A 244 1.43 6.04 -4.06
C PRO A 244 2.37 6.24 -5.28
N ILE A 245 2.09 5.54 -6.38
CA ILE A 245 2.76 5.64 -7.68
C ILE A 245 1.68 5.61 -8.77
N VAL A 246 1.94 6.22 -9.92
CA VAL A 246 1.05 6.12 -11.09
C VAL A 246 1.26 4.76 -11.73
N LEU A 247 0.16 4.07 -12.02
CA LEU A 247 0.11 2.76 -12.69
C LEU A 247 -0.85 2.83 -13.88
N TYR A 248 -0.86 1.77 -14.68
CA TYR A 248 -1.94 1.49 -15.64
C TYR A 248 -2.99 0.60 -15.00
N ASP A 249 -4.18 0.53 -15.59
CA ASP A 249 -5.24 -0.39 -15.18
C ASP A 249 -4.82 -1.85 -15.32
N TRP A 250 -5.30 -2.66 -14.38
CA TRP A 250 -4.93 -4.07 -14.20
C TRP A 250 -3.41 -4.29 -14.20
N PRO A 251 -2.66 -3.56 -13.34
CA PRO A 251 -1.21 -3.67 -13.30
C PRO A 251 -0.82 -5.12 -12.97
N GLN A 252 0.24 -5.64 -13.58
CA GLN A 252 0.68 -7.02 -13.36
C GLN A 252 2.07 -7.04 -12.72
N VAL A 253 2.27 -7.98 -11.79
CA VAL A 253 3.61 -8.28 -11.26
C VAL A 253 4.34 -9.12 -12.30
N ALA A 254 5.54 -8.71 -12.69
CA ALA A 254 6.36 -9.49 -13.62
C ALA A 254 6.72 -10.86 -13.00
N PRO A 255 6.72 -11.95 -13.79
CA PRO A 255 7.18 -13.25 -13.29
C PRO A 255 8.64 -13.17 -12.86
N GLN A 256 8.93 -13.43 -11.58
CA GLN A 256 10.31 -13.54 -11.10
C GLN A 256 11.00 -14.75 -11.73
N THR A 257 12.27 -14.61 -12.14
CA THR A 257 13.05 -15.72 -12.67
C THR A 257 13.76 -16.47 -11.54
N PRO A 258 14.14 -17.76 -11.74
CA PRO A 258 14.92 -18.51 -10.75
C PRO A 258 16.29 -17.90 -10.43
N ALA A 259 16.83 -17.04 -11.30
CA ALA A 259 18.11 -16.36 -11.08
C ALA A 259 18.01 -15.26 -10.03
N ASP A 260 16.91 -14.50 -10.04
CA ASP A 260 16.69 -13.41 -9.09
C ASP A 260 16.63 -13.98 -7.67
N LEU A 261 15.86 -15.07 -7.51
CA LEU A 261 15.69 -15.87 -6.30
C LEU A 261 16.98 -16.46 -5.70
N LEU A 262 18.09 -16.52 -6.46
CA LEU A 262 19.39 -17.03 -6.01
C LEU A 262 20.40 -15.91 -5.69
N GLY A 263 20.05 -14.65 -5.97
CA GLY A 263 20.91 -13.47 -5.84
C GLY A 263 20.99 -12.85 -4.45
N GLY A 264 21.66 -13.52 -3.50
CA GLY A 264 22.23 -12.85 -2.31
C GLY A 264 21.62 -13.23 -0.95
N ALA A 265 22.50 -13.57 -0.01
CA ALA A 265 22.11 -14.01 1.33
C ALA A 265 21.46 -12.92 2.19
N GLY A 266 20.30 -13.22 2.78
CA GLY A 266 19.77 -12.52 3.95
C GLY A 266 18.62 -11.53 3.75
N LEU A 267 18.02 -11.47 2.55
CA LEU A 267 16.76 -10.77 2.30
C LEU A 267 15.66 -11.79 1.97
N ASP A 268 14.65 -11.88 2.85
CA ASP A 268 13.46 -12.67 2.57
C ASP A 268 12.63 -11.96 1.48
N ARG A 269 12.70 -12.53 0.26
CA ARG A 269 12.16 -12.03 -1.02
C ARG A 269 12.96 -10.88 -1.65
N LEU A 270 13.27 -11.06 -2.94
CA LEU A 270 13.76 -10.02 -3.83
C LEU A 270 12.58 -9.26 -4.48
N PRO A 271 12.82 -8.02 -4.97
CA PRO A 271 11.80 -7.23 -5.68
C PRO A 271 11.14 -7.97 -6.84
N ALA A 272 9.93 -7.55 -7.18
CA ALA A 272 9.22 -8.01 -8.38
C ALA A 272 8.80 -6.77 -9.17
N GLU A 273 9.31 -6.61 -10.39
CA GLU A 273 9.01 -5.41 -11.16
C GLU A 273 7.51 -5.35 -11.53
N LEU A 274 6.91 -4.15 -11.46
CA LEU A 274 5.55 -3.92 -11.96
C LEU A 274 5.61 -3.67 -13.47
N ALA A 275 5.03 -4.58 -14.25
CA ALA A 275 4.95 -4.45 -15.69
C ALA A 275 3.80 -3.52 -16.09
N ALA A 276 4.10 -2.48 -16.87
CA ALA A 276 3.10 -1.73 -17.61
C ALA A 276 2.58 -2.59 -18.78
N GLY A 277 1.43 -3.24 -18.60
CA GLY A 277 0.81 -4.05 -19.64
C GLY A 277 0.20 -3.17 -20.74
N ASP A 278 0.64 -3.35 -21.99
CA ASP A 278 -0.06 -2.82 -23.17
C ASP A 278 -1.25 -3.76 -23.52
N PRO A 279 -2.50 -3.29 -23.46
CA PRO A 279 -3.67 -4.12 -23.77
C PRO A 279 -3.83 -4.42 -25.27
N ARG A 280 -2.96 -3.94 -26.17
CA ARG A 280 -3.08 -4.12 -27.64
C ARG A 280 -2.28 -5.29 -28.22
N GLY A 281 -1.77 -6.19 -27.37
CA GLY A 281 -0.98 -7.36 -27.77
C GLY A 281 -1.76 -8.58 -28.28
N ALA A 282 -2.88 -8.39 -29.01
CA ALA A 282 -3.80 -9.50 -29.33
C ALA A 282 -4.37 -9.53 -30.76
N ASP A 283 -3.65 -9.02 -31.78
CA ASP A 283 -3.87 -9.48 -33.17
C ASP A 283 -2.68 -9.23 -34.12
N ARG A 284 -1.75 -10.20 -34.22
CA ARG A 284 -0.82 -10.35 -35.35
C ARG A 284 -0.43 -11.82 -35.57
N ALA A 285 -1.41 -12.62 -35.99
CA ALA A 285 -1.15 -13.92 -36.61
C ALA A 285 -1.31 -13.84 -38.14
N THR A 286 -0.23 -14.16 -38.85
CA THR A 286 -0.23 -14.68 -40.24
C THR A 286 -0.96 -13.88 -41.33
N THR A 287 -0.25 -12.93 -41.97
CA THR A 287 -0.44 -12.63 -43.40
C THR A 287 0.74 -13.17 -44.21
N GLY A 288 0.69 -14.47 -44.53
CA GLY A 288 1.63 -15.14 -45.42
C GLY A 288 1.03 -15.38 -46.80
N THR A 289 1.10 -14.39 -47.69
CA THR A 289 0.75 -14.56 -49.11
C THR A 289 1.90 -15.25 -49.86
N GLY A 290 1.61 -16.36 -50.53
CA GLY A 290 2.61 -17.15 -51.26
C GLY A 290 2.77 -16.79 -52.75
N ARG A 291 3.44 -17.72 -53.46
CA ARG A 291 4.00 -17.65 -54.84
C ARG A 291 5.36 -16.94 -54.91
N SER A 292 6.37 -17.48 -55.61
CA SER A 292 6.42 -18.67 -56.49
C SER A 292 7.50 -19.66 -56.06
#